data_AF-A0A0D2P9M8-F1
#
_entry.id   AF-A0A0D2P9M8-F1
#
_cell.length_a   1.000
_cell.length_b   1.000
_cell.length_c   1.000
_cell.angle_alpha   90.00
_cell.angle_beta   90.00
_cell.angle_gamma   90.00
#
_symmetry.space_group_name_H-M   'P 1'
#
loop_
_entity.id
_entity.type
_entity.pdbx_description
1 polymer ?
#
loop_
_entity_poly.entity_id
_entity_poly.type
_entity_poly.pdbx_seq_one_letter_code
_entity_poly.pdbx_strand_id
1 'polypeptide(L)'
;MKLAQNVKVRQRVVATAVTYMRRVYTRRSMSEYDPRLVAPTCLYLASKAEESTVQARLLVFYIKKLSSDEKYRYEIKDILEMEMKILEALNYYLVVFHPYRTLSPLLQDAGMNDMSMTQLSWGLVNDTYKMDLILTHPPYLIALACIYIASVYREKDITTWFEELRVDMNVVKNISMEILDFYENKMIADERISTAFLKLALKP
;
A
#
# COMPACT_ATOMS: atom_id res chain seq x y z
N MET A 1 -8.55 -4.19 -3.60
CA MET A 1 -8.00 -5.54 -3.31
C MET A 1 -8.84 -6.68 -3.91
N LYS A 2 -10.16 -6.76 -3.69
CA LYS A 2 -11.01 -7.87 -4.21
C LYS A 2 -10.93 -8.09 -5.73
N LEU A 3 -10.91 -7.01 -6.52
CA LEU A 3 -10.75 -7.11 -7.99
C LEU A 3 -9.41 -7.74 -8.38
N ALA A 4 -8.31 -7.25 -7.80
CA ALA A 4 -6.97 -7.76 -8.07
C ALA A 4 -6.80 -9.25 -7.72
N GLN A 5 -7.43 -9.72 -6.64
CA GLN A 5 -7.42 -11.14 -6.27
C GLN A 5 -8.06 -12.03 -7.33
N ASN A 6 -9.17 -11.59 -7.94
CA ASN A 6 -9.84 -12.34 -9.01
C ASN A 6 -9.01 -12.40 -10.30
N VAL A 7 -8.26 -11.33 -10.58
CA VAL A 7 -7.41 -11.20 -11.78
C VAL A 7 -6.01 -11.82 -11.57
N LYS A 8 -5.71 -12.28 -10.34
CA LYS A 8 -4.46 -12.96 -9.96
C LYS A 8 -3.18 -12.16 -10.29
N VAL A 9 -3.23 -10.84 -10.10
CA VAL A 9 -2.05 -9.99 -10.29
C VAL A 9 -1.11 -10.04 -9.09
N ARG A 10 0.18 -9.74 -9.31
CA ARG A 10 1.18 -9.64 -8.24
C ARG A 10 0.87 -8.46 -7.31
N GLN A 11 1.25 -8.58 -6.03
CA GLN A 11 1.02 -7.52 -5.02
C GLN A 11 1.60 -6.17 -5.44
N ARG A 12 2.75 -6.16 -6.12
CA ARG A 12 3.37 -4.94 -6.65
C ARG A 12 2.44 -4.18 -7.61
N VAL A 13 1.76 -4.88 -8.52
CA VAL A 13 0.78 -4.29 -9.45
C VAL A 13 -0.37 -3.62 -8.67
N VAL A 14 -0.84 -4.27 -7.60
CA VAL A 14 -1.90 -3.73 -6.74
C VAL A 14 -1.44 -2.46 -6.04
N ALA A 15 -0.23 -2.46 -5.51
CA ALA A 15 0.38 -1.30 -4.86
C ALA A 15 0.56 -0.12 -5.81
N THR A 16 1.02 -0.37 -7.04
CA THR A 16 1.13 0.65 -8.10
C THR A 16 -0.24 1.23 -8.44
N ALA A 17 -1.26 0.37 -8.60
CA ALA A 17 -2.62 0.80 -8.90
C ALA A 17 -3.23 1.68 -7.79
N VAL A 18 -3.03 1.30 -6.52
CA VAL A 18 -3.47 2.11 -5.37
C VAL A 18 -2.73 3.45 -5.35
N THR A 19 -1.43 3.45 -5.61
CA THR A 19 -0.62 4.67 -5.65
C THR A 19 -1.09 5.61 -6.77
N TYR A 20 -1.39 5.09 -7.96
CA TYR A 20 -1.97 5.89 -9.04
C TYR A 20 -3.31 6.49 -8.64
N MET A 21 -4.22 5.69 -8.09
CA MET A 21 -5.53 6.15 -7.66
C MET A 21 -5.41 7.28 -6.63
N ARG A 22 -4.53 7.13 -5.63
CA ARG A 22 -4.25 8.19 -4.65
C ARG A 22 -3.71 9.46 -5.30
N ARG A 23 -2.71 9.36 -6.18
CA ARG A 23 -2.14 10.50 -6.91
C ARG A 23 -3.14 11.20 -7.83
N VAL A 24 -4.07 10.46 -8.44
CA VAL A 24 -5.13 11.05 -9.26
C VAL A 24 -6.05 11.90 -8.38
N TYR A 25 -6.46 11.39 -7.22
CA TYR A 25 -7.38 12.12 -6.32
C TYR A 25 -6.74 13.24 -5.51
N THR A 26 -5.42 13.42 -5.56
CA THR A 26 -4.81 14.68 -5.09
C THR A 26 -4.96 15.82 -6.10
N ARG A 27 -5.37 15.53 -7.34
CA ARG A 27 -5.46 16.48 -8.46
C ARG A 27 -6.84 16.59 -9.08
N ARG A 28 -7.66 15.55 -8.95
CA ARG A 28 -9.01 15.44 -9.54
C ARG A 28 -10.03 15.13 -8.46
N SER A 29 -11.24 15.65 -8.64
CA SER A 29 -12.34 15.36 -7.72
C SER A 29 -12.91 13.96 -7.95
N MET A 30 -13.35 13.28 -6.88
CA MET A 30 -14.10 12.02 -6.98
C MET A 30 -15.47 12.18 -7.68
N SER A 31 -16.02 13.39 -7.74
CA SER A 31 -17.23 13.67 -8.52
C SER A 31 -16.98 13.75 -10.02
N GLU A 32 -15.79 14.20 -10.42
CA GLU A 32 -15.36 14.28 -11.82
C GLU A 32 -14.91 12.90 -12.31
N TYR A 33 -14.12 12.21 -11.49
CA TYR A 33 -13.49 10.93 -11.81
C TYR A 33 -14.09 9.85 -10.91
N ASP A 34 -15.15 9.18 -11.39
CA ASP A 34 -15.86 8.15 -10.61
C ASP A 34 -14.90 7.04 -10.13
N PRO A 35 -14.76 6.83 -8.80
CA PRO A 35 -13.92 5.78 -8.23
C PRO A 35 -14.20 4.38 -8.75
N ARG A 36 -15.44 4.10 -9.17
CA ARG A 36 -15.84 2.81 -9.75
C ARG A 36 -15.16 2.56 -11.09
N LEU A 37 -14.87 3.62 -11.87
CA LEU A 37 -14.14 3.55 -13.13
C LEU A 37 -12.64 3.75 -12.95
N VAL A 38 -12.22 4.65 -12.05
CA VAL A 38 -10.79 4.91 -11.80
C VAL A 38 -10.10 3.67 -11.22
N ALA A 39 -10.70 2.99 -10.24
CA ALA A 39 -10.07 1.83 -9.60
C ALA A 39 -9.68 0.69 -10.57
N PRO A 40 -10.56 0.18 -11.45
CA PRO A 40 -10.18 -0.82 -12.45
C PRO A 40 -9.21 -0.26 -13.49
N THR A 41 -9.33 1.02 -13.85
CA THR A 41 -8.44 1.65 -14.85
C THR A 41 -7.03 1.84 -14.32
N CYS A 42 -6.85 2.26 -13.06
CA CYS A 42 -5.56 2.28 -12.39
C CYS A 42 -4.94 0.89 -12.33
N LEU A 43 -5.74 -0.16 -12.09
CA LEU A 43 -5.25 -1.55 -12.11
C LEU A 43 -4.83 -1.99 -13.51
N TYR A 44 -5.59 -1.61 -14.54
CA TYR A 44 -5.24 -1.84 -15.94
C TYR A 44 -3.90 -1.17 -16.30
N LEU A 45 -3.78 0.13 -16.02
CA LEU A 45 -2.58 0.91 -16.32
C LEU A 45 -1.36 0.40 -15.54
N ALA A 46 -1.51 0.15 -14.23
CA ALA A 46 -0.44 -0.39 -13.38
C ALA A 46 0.03 -1.76 -13.87
N SER A 47 -0.89 -2.60 -14.36
CA SER A 47 -0.50 -3.90 -14.91
C SER A 47 0.43 -3.75 -16.11
N LYS A 48 0.17 -2.78 -16.99
CA LYS A 48 1.06 -2.47 -18.12
C LYS A 48 2.41 -1.91 -17.64
N ALA A 49 2.41 -0.97 -16.71
CA ALA A 49 3.62 -0.34 -16.19
C ALA A 49 4.54 -1.31 -15.41
N GLU A 50 3.96 -2.34 -14.79
CA GLU A 50 4.67 -3.38 -14.03
C GLU A 50 4.89 -4.67 -14.84
N GLU A 51 4.76 -4.59 -16.18
CA GLU A 51 4.99 -5.71 -17.11
C GLU A 51 4.16 -6.97 -16.79
N SER A 52 2.94 -6.76 -16.30
CA SER A 52 1.96 -7.79 -16.00
C SER A 52 0.78 -7.66 -16.97
N THR A 53 0.61 -8.58 -17.91
CA THR A 53 -0.46 -8.48 -18.90
C THR A 53 -1.84 -8.76 -18.28
N VAL A 54 -2.69 -7.73 -18.15
CA VAL A 54 -4.10 -7.87 -17.78
C VAL A 54 -4.98 -7.33 -18.90
N GLN A 55 -5.96 -8.12 -19.35
CA GLN A 55 -6.92 -7.68 -20.35
C GLN A 55 -8.04 -6.84 -19.71
N ALA A 56 -8.37 -5.70 -20.32
CA ALA A 56 -9.47 -4.85 -19.87
C ALA A 56 -10.82 -5.60 -19.79
N ARG A 57 -11.05 -6.57 -20.69
CA ARG A 57 -12.24 -7.44 -20.67
C ARG A 57 -12.40 -8.20 -19.35
N LEU A 58 -11.30 -8.72 -18.78
CA LEU A 58 -11.32 -9.42 -17.49
C LEU A 58 -11.66 -8.47 -16.35
N LEU A 59 -11.13 -7.24 -16.39
CA LEU A 59 -11.43 -6.23 -15.37
C LEU A 59 -12.91 -5.85 -15.36
N VAL A 60 -13.49 -5.59 -16.54
CA VAL A 60 -14.93 -5.32 -16.68
C VAL A 60 -15.78 -6.50 -16.21
N PHE A 61 -15.40 -7.73 -16.58
CA PHE A 61 -16.12 -8.94 -16.16
C PHE A 61 -16.13 -9.08 -14.63
N TYR A 62 -14.97 -9.02 -13.98
CA TYR A 62 -14.89 -9.24 -12.53
C TYR A 62 -15.47 -8.08 -11.74
N ILE A 63 -15.34 -6.83 -12.18
CA ILE A 63 -15.93 -5.71 -11.45
C ILE A 63 -17.46 -5.72 -11.53
N LYS A 64 -18.04 -6.13 -12.66
CA LYS A 64 -19.49 -6.37 -12.79
C LYS A 64 -19.94 -7.50 -11.86
N LYS A 65 -19.19 -8.61 -11.81
CA LYS A 65 -19.48 -9.73 -10.91
C LYS A 65 -19.37 -9.37 -9.42
N LEU A 66 -18.43 -8.50 -9.07
CA LEU A 66 -18.21 -8.04 -7.69
C LEU A 66 -19.17 -6.94 -7.26
N SER A 67 -19.74 -6.20 -8.22
CA SER A 67 -20.75 -5.18 -7.96
C SER A 67 -22.08 -5.88 -7.75
N SER A 68 -22.55 -5.93 -6.51
CA SER A 68 -23.89 -6.43 -6.15
C SER A 68 -25.01 -5.53 -6.65
N ASP A 69 -24.66 -4.32 -7.10
CA ASP A 69 -25.56 -3.30 -7.62
C ASP A 69 -25.55 -3.38 -9.15
N GLU A 70 -26.72 -3.56 -9.78
CA GLU A 70 -26.87 -3.63 -11.26
C GLU A 70 -26.40 -2.36 -12.00
N LYS A 71 -25.94 -1.34 -11.25
CA LYS A 71 -25.50 -0.03 -11.75
C LYS A 71 -24.08 0.03 -12.30
N TYR A 72 -23.27 -1.04 -12.28
CA TYR A 72 -21.95 -0.98 -12.92
C TYR A 72 -22.09 -0.98 -14.46
N ARG A 73 -22.20 0.21 -15.02
CA ARG A 73 -22.48 0.44 -16.45
C ARG A 73 -21.24 0.53 -17.35
N TYR A 74 -20.05 0.66 -16.77
CA TYR A 74 -18.84 0.91 -17.54
C TYR A 74 -18.42 -0.31 -18.36
N GLU A 75 -17.99 -0.03 -19.58
CA GLU A 75 -17.51 -0.98 -20.57
C GLU A 75 -16.01 -0.80 -20.82
N ILE A 76 -15.46 -1.61 -21.72
CA ILE A 76 -14.03 -1.56 -22.06
C ILE A 76 -13.64 -0.18 -22.60
N LYS A 77 -14.49 0.43 -23.44
CA LYS A 77 -14.26 1.77 -24.01
C LYS A 77 -14.06 2.83 -22.93
N ASP A 78 -14.81 2.75 -21.83
CA ASP A 78 -14.74 3.72 -20.74
C ASP A 78 -13.43 3.57 -19.95
N ILE A 79 -12.94 2.33 -19.79
CA ILE A 79 -11.62 2.07 -19.21
C ILE A 79 -10.51 2.67 -20.08
N LEU A 80 -10.60 2.49 -21.40
CA LEU A 80 -9.59 3.02 -22.34
C LEU A 80 -9.60 4.56 -22.39
N GLU A 81 -10.78 5.19 -22.33
CA GLU A 81 -10.88 6.65 -22.26
C GLU A 81 -10.36 7.18 -20.92
N MET A 82 -10.74 6.55 -19.81
CA MET A 82 -10.27 6.94 -18.48
C MET A 82 -8.76 6.72 -18.32
N GLU A 83 -8.18 5.74 -19.01
CA GLU A 83 -6.74 5.50 -18.98
C GLU A 83 -5.96 6.73 -19.45
N MET A 84 -6.39 7.36 -20.55
CA MET A 84 -5.76 8.60 -21.04
C MET A 84 -5.87 9.72 -20.00
N LYS A 85 -7.04 9.88 -19.39
CA LYS A 85 -7.27 10.88 -18.32
C LYS A 85 -6.39 10.64 -17.09
N ILE A 86 -6.20 9.38 -16.69
CA ILE A 86 -5.32 9.02 -15.57
C ILE A 86 -3.86 9.29 -15.93
N LEU A 87 -3.42 8.96 -17.14
CA LEU A 87 -2.06 9.25 -17.61
C LEU A 87 -1.73 10.75 -17.51
N GLU A 88 -2.65 11.59 -18.00
CA GLU A 88 -2.55 13.04 -17.90
C GLU A 88 -2.55 13.51 -16.44
N ALA A 89 -3.48 13.00 -15.62
CA ALA A 89 -3.56 13.36 -14.20
C ALA A 89 -2.28 12.98 -13.43
N LEU A 90 -1.59 11.90 -13.83
CA LEU A 90 -0.31 11.47 -13.26
C LEU A 90 0.90 12.23 -13.84
N ASN A 91 0.71 13.14 -14.81
CA ASN A 91 1.79 13.72 -15.63
C ASN A 91 2.74 12.64 -16.18
N TYR A 92 2.21 11.46 -16.54
CA TYR A 92 2.98 10.33 -17.04
C TYR A 92 4.08 9.79 -16.08
N TYR A 93 4.04 10.13 -14.79
CA TYR A 93 4.93 9.56 -13.77
C TYR A 93 4.48 8.15 -13.35
N LEU A 94 4.80 7.17 -14.20
CA LEU A 94 4.35 5.79 -14.06
C LEU A 94 5.22 4.93 -13.13
N VAL A 95 6.51 5.23 -13.00
CA VAL A 95 7.40 4.43 -12.13
C VAL A 95 7.09 4.72 -10.67
N VAL A 96 6.79 3.67 -9.90
CA VAL A 96 6.52 3.76 -8.45
C VAL A 96 7.54 2.90 -7.70
N PHE A 97 8.16 3.50 -6.68
CA PHE A 97 9.03 2.80 -5.75
C PHE A 97 8.20 2.33 -4.56
N HIS A 98 8.37 1.07 -4.16
CA HIS A 98 7.59 0.45 -3.10
C HIS A 98 8.46 -0.06 -1.95
N PRO A 99 7.96 -0.02 -0.69
CA PRO A 99 8.67 -0.54 0.50
C PRO A 99 9.01 -2.03 0.44
N TYR A 100 8.36 -2.82 -0.43
CA TYR A 100 8.56 -4.27 -0.53
C TYR A 100 10.00 -4.66 -0.85
N ARG A 101 10.66 -3.91 -1.76
CA ARG A 101 12.01 -4.27 -2.23
C ARG A 101 13.05 -4.08 -1.13
N THR A 102 12.89 -3.07 -0.30
CA THR A 102 13.80 -2.74 0.81
C THR A 102 13.56 -3.61 2.03
N LEU A 103 12.37 -4.18 2.19
CA LEU A 103 11.98 -4.89 3.41
C LEU A 103 12.85 -6.12 3.72
N SER A 104 13.04 -7.01 2.75
CA SER A 104 13.79 -8.25 2.98
C SER A 104 15.28 -8.01 3.29
N PRO A 105 16.01 -7.15 2.55
CA PRO A 105 17.38 -6.78 2.91
C PRO A 105 17.48 -6.15 4.31
N LEU A 106 16.57 -5.24 4.67
CA LEU A 106 16.59 -4.59 5.99
C LEU A 106 16.30 -5.57 7.14
N LEU A 107 15.37 -6.51 6.95
CA LEU A 107 15.11 -7.56 7.95
C LEU A 107 16.31 -8.49 8.12
N GLN A 108 17.02 -8.80 7.02
CA GLN A 108 18.25 -9.60 7.07
C GLN A 108 19.37 -8.87 7.80
N ASP A 109 19.56 -7.60 7.47
CA ASP A 109 20.58 -6.74 8.09
C ASP A 109 20.32 -6.57 9.60
N ALA A 110 19.05 -6.43 10.00
CA ALA A 110 18.66 -6.34 11.41
C ALA A 110 18.69 -7.69 12.18
N GLY A 111 19.06 -8.81 11.54
CA GLY A 111 19.02 -10.14 12.16
C GLY A 111 17.61 -10.65 12.48
N MET A 112 16.59 -10.16 11.77
CA MET A 112 15.16 -10.47 11.96
C MET A 112 14.52 -11.10 10.71
N ASN A 113 15.28 -11.92 9.98
CA ASN A 113 14.83 -12.56 8.74
C ASN A 113 14.02 -13.85 8.95
N ASP A 114 13.55 -14.12 10.16
CA ASP A 114 12.66 -15.27 10.37
C ASP A 114 11.35 -15.11 9.61
N MET A 115 10.73 -16.24 9.26
CA MET A 115 9.50 -16.27 8.48
C MET A 115 8.38 -15.47 9.15
N SER A 116 8.31 -15.50 10.49
CA SER A 116 7.24 -14.84 11.23
C SER A 116 7.38 -13.31 11.21
N MET A 117 8.61 -12.79 11.33
CA MET A 117 8.93 -11.37 11.22
C MET A 117 8.72 -10.86 9.80
N THR A 118 9.14 -11.65 8.80
CA THR A 118 8.94 -11.31 7.39
C THR A 118 7.46 -11.20 7.05
N GLN A 119 6.64 -12.18 7.47
CA GLN A 119 5.19 -12.15 7.23
C GLN A 119 4.49 -11.00 7.95
N LEU A 120 4.85 -10.74 9.21
CA LEU A 120 4.31 -9.63 9.98
C LEU A 120 4.63 -8.28 9.33
N SER A 121 5.90 -8.03 9.02
CA SER A 121 6.35 -6.77 8.43
C SER A 121 5.77 -6.58 7.03
N TRP A 122 5.67 -7.65 6.23
CA TRP A 122 5.02 -7.61 4.93
C TRP A 122 3.52 -7.30 5.04
N GLY A 123 2.84 -7.86 6.04
CA GLY A 123 1.45 -7.55 6.37
C GLY A 123 1.25 -6.07 6.67
N LEU A 124 2.06 -5.52 7.58
CA LEU A 124 2.06 -4.09 7.90
C LEU A 124 2.26 -3.21 6.66
N VAL A 125 3.25 -3.56 5.82
CA VAL A 125 3.50 -2.85 4.55
C VAL A 125 2.29 -2.89 3.60
N ASN A 126 1.54 -3.98 3.53
CA ASN A 126 0.33 -4.02 2.71
C ASN A 126 -0.77 -3.10 3.25
N ASP A 127 -0.84 -2.97 4.57
CA ASP A 127 -1.84 -2.15 5.24
C ASP A 127 -1.52 -0.65 5.11
N THR A 128 -0.25 -0.25 4.97
CA THR A 128 0.11 1.17 4.73
C THR A 128 -0.49 1.73 3.44
N TYR A 129 -0.81 0.89 2.44
CA TYR A 129 -1.52 1.34 1.23
C TYR A 129 -2.98 1.73 1.48
N LYS A 130 -3.53 1.43 2.66
CA LYS A 130 -4.83 1.93 3.11
C LYS A 130 -4.73 3.37 3.67
N MET A 131 -3.51 3.85 3.93
CA MET A 131 -3.17 5.19 4.42
C MET A 131 -2.53 6.04 3.31
N ASP A 132 -2.20 7.30 3.60
CA ASP A 132 -1.57 8.22 2.65
C ASP A 132 -0.03 8.19 2.67
N LEU A 133 0.56 7.29 3.46
CA LEU A 133 2.01 7.16 3.67
C LEU A 133 2.84 7.08 2.39
N ILE A 134 2.34 6.40 1.34
CA ILE A 134 3.05 6.28 0.05
C ILE A 134 3.14 7.62 -0.72
N LEU A 135 2.34 8.61 -0.35
CA LEU A 135 2.38 9.97 -0.89
C LEU A 135 3.25 10.91 -0.06
N THR A 136 3.33 10.69 1.25
CA THR A 136 3.97 11.61 2.21
C THR A 136 5.39 11.20 2.59
N HIS A 137 5.75 9.92 2.46
CA HIS A 137 7.05 9.41 2.90
C HIS A 137 7.78 8.57 1.83
N PRO A 138 9.12 8.64 1.80
CA PRO A 138 9.94 7.71 1.03
C PRO A 138 9.66 6.24 1.39
N PRO A 139 9.63 5.32 0.41
CA PRO A 139 9.33 3.90 0.64
C PRO A 139 10.21 3.21 1.69
N TYR A 140 11.49 3.58 1.78
CA TYR A 140 12.38 2.96 2.76
C TYR A 140 12.02 3.35 4.22
N LEU A 141 11.54 4.59 4.46
CA LEU A 141 11.10 5.00 5.79
C LEU A 141 9.83 4.27 6.21
N ILE A 142 8.91 4.03 5.27
CA ILE A 142 7.71 3.22 5.52
C ILE A 142 8.13 1.79 5.90
N ALA A 143 9.10 1.20 5.19
CA ALA A 143 9.61 -0.12 5.52
C ALA A 143 10.26 -0.17 6.92
N LEU A 144 11.08 0.84 7.27
CA LEU A 144 11.69 0.96 8.60
C LEU A 144 10.64 1.11 9.70
N ALA A 145 9.60 1.91 9.48
CA ALA A 145 8.49 2.07 10.42
C ALA A 145 7.72 0.75 10.64
N CYS A 146 7.48 -0.02 9.59
CA CYS A 146 6.89 -1.35 9.70
C CYS A 146 7.79 -2.33 10.48
N ILE A 147 9.11 -2.32 10.22
CA ILE A 147 10.07 -3.14 10.97
C ILE A 147 10.11 -2.73 12.44
N TYR A 148 10.07 -1.43 12.74
CA TYR A 148 10.06 -0.91 14.10
C TYR A 148 8.79 -1.32 14.88
N ILE A 149 7.61 -1.27 14.26
CA ILE A 149 6.38 -1.79 14.88
C ILE A 149 6.51 -3.30 15.13
N ALA A 150 7.00 -4.05 14.14
CA ALA A 150 7.14 -5.50 14.25
C ALA A 150 8.13 -5.91 15.35
N SER A 151 9.24 -5.19 15.52
CA SER A 151 10.22 -5.47 16.57
C SER A 151 9.65 -5.19 17.96
N VAL A 152 8.93 -4.08 18.14
CA VAL A 152 8.27 -3.77 19.41
C VAL A 152 7.21 -4.80 19.75
N TYR A 153 6.43 -5.24 18.75
CA TYR A 153 5.42 -6.29 18.95
C TYR A 153 6.04 -7.61 19.42
N ARG A 154 7.21 -7.97 18.87
CA ARG A 154 7.94 -9.21 19.19
C ARG A 154 8.98 -9.06 20.31
N GLU A 155 9.04 -7.90 20.96
CA GLU A 155 9.99 -7.61 22.03
C GLU A 155 11.47 -7.82 21.60
N LYS A 156 11.77 -7.51 20.34
CA LYS A 156 13.14 -7.52 19.81
C LYS A 156 13.78 -6.16 20.02
N ASP A 157 14.96 -6.15 20.65
CA ASP A 157 15.78 -4.95 20.73
C ASP A 157 16.55 -4.75 19.43
N ILE A 158 16.33 -3.61 18.81
CA ILE A 158 16.95 -3.20 17.53
C ILE A 158 17.51 -1.78 17.61
N THR A 159 17.72 -1.28 18.82
CA THR A 159 18.17 0.10 19.08
C THR A 159 19.51 0.36 18.40
N THR A 160 20.50 -0.52 18.63
CA THR A 160 21.84 -0.42 18.02
C THR A 160 21.79 -0.47 16.50
N TRP A 161 20.97 -1.36 15.92
CA TRP A 161 20.82 -1.44 14.46
C TRP A 161 20.29 -0.13 13.87
N PHE A 162 19.29 0.48 14.50
CA PHE A 162 18.76 1.77 14.06
C PHE A 162 19.76 2.93 14.21
N GLU A 163 20.61 2.90 15.24
CA GLU A 163 21.70 3.88 15.42
C GLU A 163 22.73 3.78 14.28
N GLU A 164 23.08 2.55 13.86
CA GLU A 164 24.02 2.30 12.77
C GLU A 164 23.50 2.77 11.41
N LEU A 165 22.18 2.71 11.18
CA LEU A 165 21.54 3.16 9.95
C LEU A 165 21.58 4.69 9.76
N ARG A 166 21.88 5.47 10.82
CA ARG A 166 21.89 6.95 10.80
C ARG A 166 20.59 7.56 10.26
N VAL A 167 19.46 6.93 10.56
CA VAL A 167 18.12 7.42 10.20
C VAL A 167 17.55 8.24 11.35
N ASP A 168 16.81 9.30 11.04
CA ASP A 168 16.10 10.08 12.05
C ASP A 168 14.96 9.24 12.68
N MET A 169 15.19 8.79 13.91
CA MET A 169 14.23 7.98 14.65
C MET A 169 12.94 8.73 15.00
N ASN A 170 12.95 10.07 15.03
CA ASN A 170 11.70 10.83 15.22
C ASN A 170 10.78 10.65 14.02
N VAL A 171 11.34 10.64 12.81
CA VAL A 171 10.56 10.40 11.58
C VAL A 171 10.02 8.98 11.55
N VAL A 172 10.84 7.98 11.91
CA VAL A 172 10.40 6.57 11.98
C VAL A 172 9.29 6.40 13.00
N LYS A 173 9.46 6.94 14.23
CA LYS A 173 8.45 6.90 15.29
C LYS A 173 7.15 7.58 14.84
N ASN A 174 7.21 8.75 14.20
CA ASN A 174 6.02 9.45 13.70
C ASN A 174 5.24 8.62 12.68
N ILE A 175 5.93 8.02 11.70
CA ILE A 175 5.28 7.14 10.72
C ILE A 175 4.69 5.91 11.43
N SER A 176 5.41 5.33 12.40
CA SER A 176 4.90 4.19 13.16
C SER A 176 3.65 4.53 13.98
N MET A 177 3.60 5.71 14.59
CA MET A 177 2.41 6.20 15.29
C MET A 177 1.24 6.39 14.31
N GLU A 178 1.46 6.98 13.13
CA GLU A 178 0.39 7.13 12.13
C GLU A 178 -0.18 5.76 11.67
N ILE A 179 0.69 4.77 11.46
CA ILE A 179 0.28 3.39 11.13
C ILE A 179 -0.59 2.81 12.25
N LEU A 180 -0.16 3.01 13.49
CA LEU A 180 -0.81 2.49 14.67
C LEU A 180 -2.16 3.16 14.97
N ASP A 181 -2.24 4.48 14.86
CA ASP A 181 -3.47 5.26 15.00
C ASP A 181 -4.52 4.80 13.98
N PHE A 182 -4.10 4.41 12.77
CA PHE A 182 -5.00 3.83 11.78
C PHE A 182 -5.62 2.50 12.23
N TYR A 183 -4.89 1.67 12.98
CA TYR A 183 -5.41 0.42 13.55
C TYR A 183 -6.34 0.64 14.74
N GLU A 184 -6.16 1.70 15.53
CA GLU A 184 -7.10 2.03 16.61
C GLU A 184 -8.42 2.60 16.07
N ASN A 185 -8.34 3.54 15.12
CA ASN A 185 -9.50 4.27 14.61
C ASN A 185 -10.44 3.42 13.74
N LYS A 186 -9.94 2.34 13.15
CA LYS A 186 -10.81 1.32 12.55
C LYS A 186 -10.95 0.20 13.56
N MET A 187 -12.18 -0.27 13.80
CA MET A 187 -12.43 -1.55 14.48
C MET A 187 -11.93 -2.78 13.68
N ILE A 188 -10.72 -2.71 13.10
CA ILE A 188 -9.87 -3.85 12.83
C ILE A 188 -9.16 -4.10 14.17
N ALA A 189 -9.91 -4.59 15.16
CA ALA A 189 -9.32 -5.12 16.38
C ALA A 189 -8.58 -6.41 16.00
N ASP A 190 -7.42 -6.26 15.38
CA ASP A 190 -6.43 -7.33 15.40
C ASP A 190 -5.78 -7.24 16.77
N GLU A 191 -6.12 -8.16 17.68
CA GLU A 191 -5.51 -8.27 19.02
C GLU A 191 -3.97 -8.24 18.93
N ARG A 192 -3.41 -8.62 17.77
CA ARG A 192 -1.99 -8.58 17.44
C ARG A 192 -1.37 -7.17 17.40
N ILE A 193 -2.11 -6.08 17.28
CA ILE A 193 -1.50 -4.74 17.10
C ILE A 193 -1.70 -3.83 18.32
N SER A 194 -2.75 -4.06 19.09
CA SER A 194 -3.04 -3.32 20.33
C SER A 194 -1.90 -3.39 21.35
N THR A 195 -1.22 -4.53 21.47
CA THR A 195 -0.07 -4.70 22.38
C THR A 195 1.17 -3.91 21.95
N ALA A 196 1.39 -3.73 20.64
CA ALA A 196 2.51 -2.95 20.12
C ALA A 196 2.30 -1.45 20.38
N PHE A 197 1.06 -0.98 20.25
CA PHE A 197 0.65 0.39 20.53
C PHE A 197 0.99 0.83 21.96
N LEU A 198 0.52 0.06 22.94
CA LEU A 198 0.74 0.36 24.37
C LEU A 198 2.23 0.44 24.72
N LYS A 199 3.06 -0.40 24.10
CA LYS A 199 4.52 -0.41 24.33
C LYS A 199 5.24 0.75 23.64
N LEU A 200 4.73 1.21 22.50
CA LEU A 200 5.29 2.36 21.78
C LEU A 200 5.00 3.68 22.49
N ALA A 201 3.80 3.85 23.03
CA ALA A 201 3.44 5.02 23.83
C ALA A 201 4.27 5.18 25.12
N LEU A 202 4.89 4.09 25.61
CA LEU A 202 5.70 4.06 26.83
C LEU A 202 7.21 4.18 26.58
N LYS A 203 7.68 4.10 25.33
CA LYS A 203 9.11 4.21 25.01
C LYS A 203 9.46 5.65 24.60
N PRO A 204 10.32 6.36 25.37
CA PRO A 204 10.76 7.71 25.02
C PRO A 204 11.53 7.74 23.70
#